data_AF-A0A9J7A4Q4-F1
#
_entry.id   AF-A0A9J7A4Q4-F1
#
_cell.length_a   1.000
_cell.length_b   1.000
_cell.length_c   1.000
_cell.angle_alpha   90.00
_cell.angle_beta   90.00
_cell.angle_gamma   90.00
#
_symmetry.space_group_name_H-M   'P 1'
#
loop_
_entity.id
_entity.type
_entity.pdbx_description
1 polymer ?
#
loop_
_entity_poly.entity_id
_entity_poly.type
_entity_poly.pdbx_seq_one_letter_code
_entity_poly.pdbx_strand_id
1 'polypeptide(L)' 'MRYAAQQWHQDPARQEIKNRVEKDIAALNRKIVLLESEPRRNDQLLAAYRLMLQTRTEVLQCLSNRDKHHSVIN' A
#
# COMPACT_ATOMS: atom_id res chain seq x y z
N MET A 1 2.11 40.89 1.93
CA MET A 1 1.48 40.08 0.85
C MET A 1 1.68 38.62 1.24
N ARG A 2 0.74 37.94 1.91
CA ARG A 2 -0.42 37.19 1.38
C ARG A 2 -0.04 36.06 0.40
N TYR A 3 -0.05 34.83 0.95
CA TYR A 3 -0.29 33.50 0.36
C TYR A 3 0.68 32.96 -0.70
N ALA A 4 1.63 32.13 -0.24
CA ALA A 4 2.20 31.02 -1.02
C ALA A 4 1.98 29.67 -0.29
N ALA A 5 0.88 29.56 0.46
CA ALA A 5 0.39 28.30 0.99
C ALA A 5 -0.75 27.84 0.08
N GLN A 6 -0.81 26.55 -0.23
CA GLN A 6 -1.82 25.86 -1.07
C GLN A 6 -1.43 25.65 -2.53
N GLN A 7 -0.46 24.76 -2.79
CA GLN A 7 -0.47 24.01 -4.05
C GLN A 7 0.20 22.63 -3.98
N TRP A 8 0.27 22.01 -2.80
CA TRP A 8 0.57 20.56 -2.69
C TRP A 8 -0.68 19.72 -2.99
N HIS A 9 -1.41 20.09 -4.04
CA HIS A 9 -2.42 19.21 -4.63
C HIS A 9 -1.69 18.06 -5.29
N GLN A 10 -1.72 16.90 -4.62
CA GLN A 10 -1.42 15.58 -5.18
C GLN A 10 -0.11 15.52 -5.97
N ASP A 11 1.01 15.28 -5.29
CA ASP A 11 2.23 14.83 -5.96
C ASP A 11 1.89 13.60 -6.82
N PRO A 12 1.90 13.71 -8.17
CA PRO A 12 1.47 12.64 -9.05
C PRO A 12 2.34 11.40 -8.89
N ALA A 13 3.62 11.56 -8.54
CA ALA A 13 4.52 10.45 -8.26
C ALA A 13 4.08 9.69 -6.99
N ARG A 14 3.62 10.39 -5.96
CA ARG A 14 3.11 9.77 -4.73
C ARG A 14 1.81 9.02 -4.97
N GLN A 15 0.89 9.57 -5.78
CA GLN A 15 -0.35 8.88 -6.15
C GLN A 15 -0.06 7.64 -6.99
N GLU A 16 0.91 7.72 -7.91
CA GLU A 16 1.35 6.57 -8.70
C GLU A 16 1.93 5.46 -7.82
N ILE A 17 2.80 5.80 -6.85
CA ILE A 17 3.34 4.84 -5.89
C ILE A 17 2.21 4.19 -5.08
N LYS A 18 1.25 4.98 -4.58
CA LYS A 18 0.09 4.46 -3.85
C LYS A 18 -0.71 3.47 -4.69
N ASN A 19 -1.07 3.85 -5.92
CA ASN A 19 -1.82 2.99 -6.85
C ASN A 19 -1.06 1.69 -7.15
N ARG A 20 0.28 1.75 -7.28
CA ARG A 20 1.12 0.57 -7.50
C ARG A 20 1.10 -0.35 -6.28
N VAL A 21 1.23 0.19 -5.08
CA VAL A 21 1.17 -0.59 -3.84
C VAL A 21 -0.21 -1.25 -3.67
N GLU A 22 -1.30 -0.56 -4.00
CA GLU A 22 -2.65 -1.15 -4.00
C GLU A 22 -2.78 -2.31 -4.99
N LYS A 23 -2.24 -2.17 -6.20
CA LYS A 23 -2.18 -3.26 -7.20
C LYS A 23 -1.36 -4.44 -6.70
N ASP A 24 -0.22 -4.19 -6.05
CA ASP A 24 0.63 -5.23 -5.47
C ASP A 24 -0.11 -6.00 -4.37
N ILE A 25 -0.80 -5.31 -3.47
CA ILE A 25 -1.63 -5.92 -2.42
C ILE A 25 -2.72 -6.81 -3.04
N ALA A 26 -3.43 -6.31 -4.05
CA ALA A 26 -4.47 -7.10 -4.74
C ALA A 26 -3.89 -8.35 -5.42
N ALA A 27 -2.71 -8.24 -6.03
CA ALA A 27 -2.01 -9.38 -6.63
C ALA A 27 -1.54 -10.41 -5.59
N LEU A 28 -1.02 -9.94 -4.45
CA LEU A 28 -0.60 -10.80 -3.34
C LEU A 28 -1.79 -11.56 -2.73
N ASN A 29 -2.92 -10.89 -2.51
CA ASN A 29 -4.15 -11.54 -2.02
C ASN A 29 -4.62 -12.65 -2.96
N ARG A 30 -4.65 -12.40 -4.28
CA ARG A 30 -4.99 -13.45 -5.26
C ARG A 30 -4.03 -14.64 -5.19
N LYS A 31 -2.73 -14.39 -5.06
CA LYS A 31 -1.72 -15.47 -4.95
C LYS A 31 -1.87 -16.26 -3.65
N ILE A 32 -2.16 -15.59 -2.53
CA ILE A 32 -2.40 -16.26 -1.24
C ILE A 32 -3.60 -17.18 -1.34
N VAL A 33 -4.72 -16.71 -1.89
CA VAL A 33 -5.93 -17.54 -2.08
C VAL A 33 -5.63 -18.76 -2.96
N LEU A 34 -4.87 -18.58 -4.05
CA LEU A 34 -4.46 -19.69 -4.91
C LEU A 34 -3.61 -20.71 -4.14
N LEU A 35 -2.55 -20.26 -3.45
CA LEU A 35 -1.67 -21.13 -2.66
C LEU A 35 -2.42 -21.84 -1.52
N GLU A 36 -3.41 -21.20 -0.91
CA GLU A 36 -4.26 -21.81 0.11
C GLU A 36 -5.18 -22.89 -0.48
N SER A 37 -5.58 -22.75 -1.75
CA SER A 37 -6.41 -23.74 -2.44
C SER A 37 -5.62 -24.94 -2.98
N GLU A 38 -4.28 -24.89 -2.99
CA GLU A 38 -3.46 -25.98 -3.52
C GLU A 38 -3.53 -27.23 -2.62
N PRO A 39 -3.72 -28.43 -3.20
CA PRO A 39 -3.84 -29.69 -2.44
C PRO A 39 -2.54 -30.10 -1.75
N ARG A 40 -1.39 -29.59 -2.20
CA ARG A 40 -0.09 -29.71 -1.54
C ARG A 40 0.40 -28.33 -1.13
N ARG A 41 -0.17 -27.81 -0.02
CA ARG A 41 0.19 -26.49 0.50
C ARG A 41 1.69 -26.41 0.78
N ASN A 42 2.34 -25.43 0.15
CA ASN A 42 3.69 -25.03 0.53
C ASN A 42 3.59 -23.96 1.63
N ASP A 43 3.60 -24.41 2.88
CA ASP A 43 3.38 -23.53 4.05
C ASP A 43 4.46 -22.45 4.19
N GLN A 44 5.72 -22.75 3.81
CA GLN A 44 6.80 -21.77 3.83
C GLN A 44 6.57 -20.66 2.79
N LEU A 45 6.16 -21.04 1.59
CA LEU A 45 5.82 -20.09 0.53
C LEU A 45 4.61 -19.24 0.92
N LEU A 46 3.56 -19.86 1.47
CA LEU A 46 2.37 -19.15 1.95
C LEU A 46 2.71 -18.16 3.06
N ALA A 47 3.55 -18.56 4.03
CA ALA A 47 4.02 -17.67 5.08
C ALA A 47 4.80 -16.47 4.53
N ALA A 48 5.69 -16.69 3.55
CA ALA A 48 6.41 -15.63 2.88
C ALA A 48 5.46 -14.64 2.17
N TYR A 49 4.46 -15.13 1.43
CA TYR A 49 3.46 -14.28 0.77
C TYR A 49 2.63 -13.46 1.77
N ARG A 50 2.23 -14.05 2.90
CA ARG A 50 1.52 -13.34 3.97
C ARG A 50 2.37 -12.24 4.60
N LEU A 51 3.65 -12.49 4.84
CA LEU A 51 4.58 -11.48 5.33
C LEU A 51 4.73 -10.33 4.32
N MET A 52 4.89 -10.64 3.03
CA MET A 52 4.96 -9.62 1.97
C MET A 52 3.68 -8.77 1.91
N LEU A 53 2.50 -9.40 2.06
CA LEU A 53 1.22 -8.70 2.12
C LEU A 53 1.14 -7.74 3.30
N GLN A 54 1.56 -8.19 4.48
CA GLN A 54 1.60 -7.36 5.69
C GLN A 54 2.46 -6.12 5.45
N THR A 55 3.70 -6.30 5.00
CA THR A 55 4.63 -5.19 4.76
C THR A 55 4.09 -4.20 3.73
N ARG A 56 3.47 -4.68 2.63
CA ARG A 56 2.87 -3.77 1.62
C ARG A 56 1.69 -3.00 2.18
N THR A 57 0.89 -3.61 3.06
CA THR A 57 -0.22 -2.95 3.74
C THR A 57 0.28 -1.86 4.69
N GLU A 58 1.35 -2.12 5.45
CA GLU A 58 2.00 -1.12 6.31
C GLU A 58 2.56 0.07 5.50
N VAL A 59 3.15 -0.20 4.33
CA VAL A 59 3.61 0.86 3.41
C VAL A 59 2.43 1.71 2.93
N LEU A 60 1.31 1.09 2.53
CA LEU A 60 0.10 1.81 2.11
C LEU A 60 -0.46 2.69 3.24
N GLN A 61 -0.47 2.19 4.47
CA GLN A 61 -0.87 2.96 5.65
C GLN A 61 0.08 4.14 5.90
N CYS A 62 1.39 3.95 5.80
CA CYS A 62 2.38 5.02 5.91
C CYS A 62 2.16 6.12 4.85
N LEU A 63 1.93 5.70 3.61
CA LEU A 63 1.63 6.61 2.50
C LEU A 63 0.32 7.37 2.73
N SER A 64 -0.68 6.77 3.36
CA SER A 64 -1.99 7.38 3.60
C SER A 64 -2.05 8.25 4.87
N ASN A 65 -1.33 7.89 5.93
CA ASN A 65 -1.29 8.66 7.18
C ASN A 65 -0.50 9.98 7.02
N ARG A 66 0.51 10.00 6.13
CA ARG A 66 1.18 11.24 5.74
C ARG A 66 0.25 12.24 5.03
N ASP A 67 -0.86 11.79 4.42
CA ASP A 67 -1.88 12.70 3.88
C ASP A 67 -2.74 13.32 4.99
N LYS A 68 -3.02 12.56 6.07
CA LYS A 68 -3.79 13.04 7.23
C LYS A 68 -3.04 14.11 8.03
N HIS A 69 -1.74 13.93 8.28
CA HIS A 69 -0.97 14.94 9.02
C HIS A 69 -0.79 16.25 8.24
N HIS A 70 -0.75 16.19 6.90
CA HIS A 70 -0.72 17.40 6.06
C HIS A 70 -2.05 18.17 6.07
N SER A 71 -3.16 17.50 6.37
CA SER A 71 -4.51 18.12 6.40
C SER A 71 -4.90 18.68 7.77
N VAL A 72 -4.16 18.36 8.85
CA VAL A 72 -4.41 18.86 10.22
C VAL A 72 -3.59 20.12 10.56
N ILE A 73 -2.56 20.44 9.77
CA ILE A 73 -1.65 21.59 10.03
C ILE A 73 -2.11 22.88 9.28
N ASN A 74 -3.27 22.87 8.60
CA ASN A 74 -3.88 24.06 7.97
C ASN A 74 -5.10 24.54 8.73
#